data_AF-A0A6I9PV59-F1
#
_entry.id   AF-A0A6I9PV59-F1
#
_cell.length_a   1.000
_cell.length_b   1.000
_cell.length_c   1.000
_cell.angle_alpha   90.00
_cell.angle_beta   90.00
_cell.angle_gamma   90.00
#
_symmetry.space_group_name_H-M   'P 1'
#
loop_
_entity.id
_entity.type
_entity.pdbx_description
1 polymer ?
#
loop_
_entity_poly.entity_id
_entity_poly.type
_entity_poly.pdbx_seq_one_letter_code
_entity_poly.pdbx_strand_id
1 'polypeptide(L)'
;MPPFLQEIGLKAKQLGAREADLKKQDAFYREQVARLEERSAQFYKVTTENYHKAADQVNAKFRRYETYPVCADLQGQILACYKENVGKTLNCSNIATLYLQCVNNTKQNKLRTGG
;
A
#
# COMPACT_ATOMS: atom_id res chain seq x y z
N MET A 1 -5.31 18.71 76.19
CA MET A 1 -5.48 18.75 74.72
C MET A 1 -6.43 17.60 74.36
N PRO A 2 -7.55 17.84 73.66
CA PRO A 2 -8.59 16.81 73.48
C PRO A 2 -8.06 15.62 72.66
N PRO A 3 -8.34 14.36 73.07
CA PRO A 3 -7.86 13.14 72.40
C PRO A 3 -8.24 13.05 70.91
N PHE A 4 -9.32 13.73 70.50
CA PHE A 4 -9.81 13.78 69.12
C PHE A 4 -8.83 14.41 68.11
N LEU A 5 -8.05 15.42 68.53
CA LEU A 5 -7.08 16.08 67.64
C LEU A 5 -5.86 15.19 67.34
N GLN A 6 -5.50 14.30 68.27
CA GLN A 6 -4.38 13.38 68.10
C GLN A 6 -4.73 12.27 67.08
N GLU A 7 -5.95 11.77 67.12
CA GLU A 7 -6.48 10.77 66.19
C GLU A 7 -6.56 11.30 64.75
N ILE A 8 -7.02 12.55 64.57
CA ILE A 8 -7.03 13.24 63.27
C ILE A 8 -5.61 13.38 62.71
N GLY A 9 -4.64 13.80 63.52
CA GLY A 9 -3.25 13.95 63.09
C GLY A 9 -2.60 12.63 62.66
N LEU A 10 -2.94 11.52 63.32
CA LEU A 10 -2.42 10.19 62.98
C LEU A 10 -3.01 9.70 61.65
N LYS A 11 -4.31 9.92 61.44
CA LYS A 11 -5.01 9.59 60.19
C LYS A 11 -4.53 10.45 59.02
N ALA A 12 -4.23 11.72 59.24
CA ALA A 12 -3.64 12.61 58.23
C ALA A 12 -2.25 12.11 57.77
N LYS A 13 -1.42 11.65 58.70
CA LYS A 13 -0.11 11.05 58.36
C LYS A 13 -0.25 9.76 57.54
N GLN A 14 -1.18 8.88 57.92
CA GLN A 14 -1.46 7.66 57.15
C GLN A 14 -1.96 7.97 55.73
N LEU A 15 -2.84 8.96 55.58
CA LEU A 15 -3.34 9.39 54.28
C LEU A 15 -2.21 9.96 53.41
N GLY A 16 -1.34 10.81 53.97
CA GLY A 16 -0.19 11.35 53.24
C GLY A 16 0.79 10.27 52.78
N ALA A 17 1.07 9.27 53.62
CA ALA A 17 1.90 8.14 53.23
C ALA A 17 1.27 7.32 52.09
N ARG A 18 -0.04 7.04 52.19
CA ARG A 18 -0.78 6.30 51.16
C ARG A 18 -0.87 7.08 49.84
N GLU A 19 -0.99 8.39 49.89
CA GLU A 19 -0.99 9.25 48.70
C GLU A 19 0.39 9.25 48.02
N ALA A 20 1.48 9.27 48.78
CA ALA A 20 2.84 9.18 48.25
C ALA A 20 3.07 7.83 47.53
N ASP A 21 2.61 6.74 48.14
CA ASP A 21 2.70 5.40 47.52
C ASP A 21 1.87 5.31 46.23
N LEU A 22 0.66 5.85 46.22
CA LEU A 22 -0.19 5.90 45.02
C LEU A 22 0.45 6.72 43.91
N LYS A 23 1.04 7.88 44.22
CA LYS A 23 1.76 8.71 43.23
C LYS A 23 2.97 7.99 42.64
N LYS A 24 3.71 7.24 43.47
CA LYS A 24 4.85 6.44 43.01
C LYS A 24 4.41 5.33 42.06
N GLN A 25 3.30 4.66 42.36
CA GLN A 25 2.73 3.64 41.48
C GLN A 25 2.21 4.24 40.17
N ASP A 26 1.45 5.34 40.22
CA ASP A 26 0.95 6.02 39.02
C ASP A 26 2.09 6.46 38.10
N ALA A 27 3.15 7.06 38.64
CA ALA A 27 4.33 7.44 37.87
C ALA A 27 5.01 6.23 37.19
N PHE A 28 5.17 5.12 37.93
CA PHE A 28 5.76 3.89 37.39
C PHE A 28 4.90 3.30 36.26
N TYR A 29 3.58 3.18 36.46
CA TYR A 29 2.70 2.62 35.44
C TYR A 29 2.60 3.52 34.21
N ARG A 30 2.58 4.85 34.38
CA ARG A 30 2.62 5.79 33.24
C ARG A 30 3.89 5.63 32.42
N GLU A 31 5.04 5.46 33.06
CA GLU A 31 6.30 5.24 32.33
C GLU A 31 6.27 3.93 31.55
N GLN A 32 5.75 2.85 32.13
CA GLN A 32 5.61 1.56 31.44
C GLN A 32 4.67 1.65 30.24
N VAL A 33 3.54 2.33 30.39
CA VAL A 33 2.58 2.56 29.29
C VAL A 33 3.25 3.37 28.17
N ALA A 34 3.92 4.48 28.50
CA ALA A 34 4.59 5.31 27.51
C ALA A 34 5.65 4.53 26.70
N ARG A 35 6.46 3.70 27.38
CA ARG A 35 7.44 2.82 26.71
C ARG A 35 6.79 1.79 25.80
N LEU A 36 5.66 1.21 26.22
CA LEU A 36 4.92 0.24 25.42
C LEU A 36 4.30 0.89 24.17
N GLU A 37 3.72 2.09 24.33
CA GLU A 37 3.16 2.88 23.23
C GLU A 37 4.24 3.27 22.22
N GLU A 38 5.41 3.74 22.69
CA GLU A 38 6.54 4.07 21.83
C GLU A 38 7.00 2.85 21.02
N ARG A 39 7.19 1.70 21.68
CA ARG A 39 7.59 0.46 21.02
C ARG A 39 6.56 -0.02 20.00
N SER A 40 5.28 0.09 20.33
CA SER A 40 4.18 -0.24 19.43
C SER A 40 4.20 0.67 18.19
N ALA A 41 4.31 1.98 18.38
CA ALA A 41 4.36 2.96 17.30
C ALA A 41 5.56 2.72 16.36
N GLN A 42 6.74 2.42 16.91
CA GLN A 42 7.93 2.05 16.13
C GLN A 42 7.68 0.78 15.30
N PHE A 43 7.06 -0.25 15.89
CA PHE A 43 6.77 -1.49 15.17
C PHE A 43 5.76 -1.30 14.03
N TYR A 44 4.68 -0.55 14.28
CA TYR A 44 3.70 -0.20 13.24
C TYR A 44 4.33 0.57 12.08
N LYS A 45 5.17 1.57 12.38
CA LYS A 45 5.86 2.37 11.35
C LYS A 45 6.76 1.52 10.46
N VAL A 46 7.61 0.68 11.06
CA VAL A 46 8.53 -0.19 10.31
C VAL A 46 7.77 -1.22 9.47
N THR A 47 6.60 -1.68 9.93
CA THR A 47 5.77 -2.64 9.18
C THR A 47 5.16 -2.00 7.93
N THR A 48 4.56 -0.82 8.08
CA THR A 48 3.92 -0.10 6.97
C THR A 48 4.94 0.39 5.94
N GLU A 49 6.05 0.97 6.38
CA GLU A 49 7.10 1.48 5.47
C GLU A 49 7.75 0.34 4.66
N ASN A 50 8.09 -0.78 5.31
CA ASN A 50 8.65 -1.93 4.60
C ASN A 50 7.66 -2.56 3.62
N TYR A 51 6.37 -2.62 3.99
CA TYR A 51 5.32 -3.13 3.10
C TYR A 51 5.19 -2.25 1.85
N HIS A 52 5.05 -0.94 2.01
CA HIS A 52 4.94 -0.02 0.87
C HIS A 52 6.17 -0.07 -0.02
N LYS A 53 7.36 -0.06 0.58
CA LYS A 53 8.62 -0.16 -0.17
C LYS A 53 8.73 -1.49 -0.94
N ALA A 54 8.31 -2.60 -0.34
CA ALA A 54 8.28 -3.89 -1.03
C ALA A 54 7.25 -3.89 -2.17
N ALA A 55 6.06 -3.34 -1.95
CA ALA A 55 5.02 -3.20 -2.96
C ALA A 55 5.48 -2.33 -4.14
N ASP A 56 6.15 -1.21 -3.88
CA ASP A 56 6.70 -0.33 -4.92
C ASP A 56 7.81 -1.00 -5.71
N GLN A 57 8.71 -1.74 -5.05
CA GLN A 57 9.76 -2.50 -5.73
C GLN A 57 9.20 -3.60 -6.63
N VAL A 58 8.15 -4.30 -6.17
CA VAL A 58 7.44 -5.28 -6.98
C VAL A 58 6.76 -4.57 -8.15
N ASN A 59 5.99 -3.51 -7.90
CA ASN A 59 5.30 -2.76 -8.95
C ASN A 59 6.28 -2.21 -10.00
N ALA A 60 7.43 -1.67 -9.61
CA ALA A 60 8.46 -1.20 -10.52
C ALA A 60 9.07 -2.33 -11.38
N LYS A 61 9.25 -3.53 -10.82
CA LYS A 61 9.75 -4.71 -11.57
C LYS A 61 8.70 -5.29 -12.52
N PHE A 62 7.42 -5.30 -12.12
CA PHE A 62 6.34 -5.92 -12.88
C PHE A 62 5.59 -4.96 -13.82
N ARG A 63 5.73 -3.63 -13.65
CA ARG A 63 5.29 -2.61 -14.64
C ARG A 63 5.97 -2.73 -16.00
N ARG A 64 7.02 -3.56 -16.13
CA ARG A 64 7.65 -3.90 -17.42
C ARG A 64 6.68 -4.55 -18.42
N TYR A 65 5.53 -5.03 -17.98
CA TYR A 65 4.51 -5.63 -18.84
C TYR A 65 3.24 -4.78 -18.95
N GLU A 66 3.37 -3.46 -19.07
CA GLU A 66 2.52 -2.77 -20.06
C GLU A 66 2.88 -3.36 -21.42
N THR A 67 2.35 -4.55 -21.69
CA THR A 67 2.51 -5.23 -22.97
C THR A 67 1.68 -4.40 -23.94
N TYR A 68 2.30 -3.35 -24.48
CA TYR A 68 1.64 -2.48 -25.43
C TYR A 68 1.18 -3.37 -26.58
N PRO A 69 -0.14 -3.52 -26.80
CA PRO A 69 -0.61 -4.44 -27.81
C PRO A 69 -0.04 -3.97 -29.15
N VAL A 70 0.76 -4.84 -29.77
CA VAL A 70 1.39 -4.48 -31.02
C VAL A 70 0.31 -4.33 -32.08
N CYS A 71 0.35 -3.23 -32.83
CA CYS A 71 -0.67 -2.88 -33.81
C CYS A 71 -2.05 -2.56 -33.20
N ALA A 72 -2.13 -2.14 -31.92
CA ALA A 72 -3.38 -1.84 -31.21
C ALA A 72 -4.31 -0.88 -31.99
N ASP A 73 -3.77 0.19 -32.57
CA ASP A 73 -4.57 1.17 -33.32
C ASP A 73 -5.18 0.57 -34.58
N LEU A 74 -4.39 -0.23 -35.32
CA LEU A 74 -4.87 -0.95 -36.51
C LEU A 74 -5.89 -2.03 -36.15
N GLN A 75 -5.71 -2.69 -34.99
CA GLN A 75 -6.66 -3.65 -34.45
C GLN A 75 -8.00 -2.97 -34.10
N GLY A 76 -7.96 -1.78 -33.49
CA GLY A 76 -9.17 -0.99 -33.24
C GLY A 76 -9.88 -0.60 -34.54
N GLN A 77 -9.13 -0.11 -35.52
CA GLN A 77 -9.68 0.33 -36.82
C GLN A 77 -10.30 -0.82 -37.63
N ILE A 78 -9.66 -2.00 -37.68
CA ILE A 78 -10.19 -3.14 -38.45
C ILE A 78 -11.47 -3.70 -37.80
N LEU A 79 -11.52 -3.75 -36.46
CA LEU A 79 -12.70 -4.19 -35.73
C LEU A 79 -13.87 -3.23 -35.93
N ALA A 80 -13.61 -1.92 -35.87
CA ALA A 80 -14.62 -0.90 -36.18
C ALA A 80 -15.15 -1.05 -37.62
N CYS A 81 -14.25 -1.20 -38.59
CA CYS A 81 -14.64 -1.35 -40.00
C CYS A 81 -15.54 -2.57 -40.24
N TYR A 82 -15.20 -3.74 -39.67
CA TYR A 82 -16.04 -4.94 -39.82
C TYR A 82 -17.39 -4.81 -39.14
N LYS A 83 -17.45 -4.12 -38.00
CA LYS A 83 -18.71 -3.83 -37.29
C LYS A 83 -19.62 -2.91 -38.12
N GLU A 84 -19.06 -1.95 -38.83
CA GLU A 84 -19.80 -1.02 -39.69
C GLU A 84 -20.16 -1.61 -41.07
N ASN A 85 -19.39 -2.59 -41.55
CA ASN A 85 -19.53 -3.21 -42.88
C ASN A 85 -19.91 -4.71 -42.80
N VAL A 86 -20.91 -5.06 -41.97
CA VAL A 86 -21.37 -6.45 -41.83
C VAL A 86 -21.80 -7.01 -43.19
N GLY A 87 -21.26 -8.18 -43.55
CA GLY A 87 -21.51 -8.83 -44.84
C GLY A 87 -20.79 -8.18 -46.04
N LYS A 88 -20.07 -7.06 -45.84
CA LYS A 88 -19.29 -6.35 -46.86
C LYS A 88 -17.82 -6.21 -46.45
N THR A 89 -17.24 -7.30 -45.94
CA THR A 89 -15.89 -7.33 -45.35
C THR A 89 -14.78 -6.89 -46.30
N LEU A 90 -15.00 -6.98 -47.62
CA LEU A 90 -14.08 -6.50 -48.64
C LEU A 90 -13.86 -4.97 -48.60
N ASN A 91 -14.79 -4.20 -48.04
CA ASN A 91 -14.60 -2.76 -47.82
C ASN A 91 -13.46 -2.48 -46.82
N CYS A 92 -13.13 -3.45 -45.96
CA CYS A 92 -12.08 -3.33 -44.95
C CYS A 92 -10.73 -3.89 -45.41
N SER A 93 -10.61 -4.35 -46.66
CA SER A 93 -9.41 -5.04 -47.18
C SER A 93 -8.12 -4.22 -47.04
N ASN A 94 -8.20 -2.90 -47.19
CA ASN A 94 -7.03 -2.03 -47.05
C ASN A 94 -6.50 -2.03 -45.61
N ILE A 95 -7.38 -1.82 -44.62
CA ILE A 95 -7.02 -1.83 -43.20
C ILE A 95 -6.58 -3.24 -42.76
N ALA A 96 -7.23 -4.29 -43.29
CA ALA A 96 -6.82 -5.67 -43.06
C ALA A 96 -5.38 -5.96 -43.53
N THR A 97 -5.00 -5.41 -44.69
CA THR A 97 -3.65 -5.54 -45.24
C THR A 97 -2.63 -4.84 -44.35
N LEU A 98 -2.92 -3.61 -43.91
CA LEU A 98 -2.05 -2.84 -43.02
C LEU A 98 -1.87 -3.52 -41.66
N TYR A 99 -2.95 -4.05 -41.08
CA TYR A 99 -2.90 -4.81 -39.84
C TYR A 99 -2.01 -6.05 -39.97
N LEU A 100 -2.19 -6.84 -41.04
CA LEU A 100 -1.37 -8.02 -41.30
C LEU A 100 0.11 -7.67 -41.52
N GLN A 101 0.42 -6.58 -42.23
CA GLN A 101 1.79 -6.10 -42.41
C GLN A 101 2.45 -5.74 -41.08
N CYS A 102 1.75 -5.00 -40.21
CA CYS A 102 2.25 -4.63 -38.89
C CYS A 102 2.55 -5.87 -38.01
N VAL A 103 1.63 -6.84 -37.99
CA VAL A 103 1.81 -8.10 -37.25
C VAL A 103 3.00 -8.90 -37.79
N ASN A 104 3.12 -9.03 -39.11
CA ASN A 104 4.20 -9.79 -39.74
C ASN A 104 5.57 -9.14 -39.54
N ASN A 105 5.67 -7.82 -39.67
CA ASN A 105 6.91 -7.08 -39.41
C ASN A 105 7.34 -7.26 -37.95
N THR A 106 6.38 -7.20 -37.01
CA THR A 106 6.67 -7.43 -35.59
C THR A 106 7.16 -8.86 -35.33
N LYS A 107 6.51 -9.87 -35.91
CA LYS A 107 6.94 -11.27 -35.79
C LYS A 107 8.37 -11.45 -36.33
N GLN A 108 8.67 -10.90 -37.50
CA GLN A 108 10.01 -10.96 -38.08
C GLN A 108 11.05 -10.22 -37.23
N ASN A 109 10.73 -9.04 -36.70
CA ASN A 109 11.64 -8.29 -35.84
C ASN A 109 11.91 -9.03 -34.53
N LYS A 110 10.90 -9.63 -33.90
CA LYS A 110 11.08 -10.46 -32.69
C LYS A 110 11.96 -11.69 -32.95
N LEU A 111 11.85 -12.32 -34.12
CA LEU A 111 12.73 -13.43 -34.51
C LEU A 111 14.17 -12.98 -34.79
N ARG A 112 14.39 -11.75 -35.26
CA ARG A 112 15.72 -11.19 -35.53
C ARG A 112 16.43 -10.66 -34.28
N THR A 113 15.70 -10.17 -33.28
CA THR A 113 16.25 -9.62 -32.04
C THR A 113 16.28 -10.63 -30.89
N GLY A 114 16.07 -11.92 -31.16
CA GLY A 114 16.10 -12.98 -30.14
C GLY A 114 17.51 -13.22 -29.62
N GLY A 115 17.84 -12.59 -28.49
CA GLY A 115 18.86 -12.99 -27.52
C GLY A 115 18.20 -13.28 -26.19
#